data_AF-A0A9X2FP68-F1
#
_entry.id   AF-A0A9X2FP68-F1
#
_cell.length_a   1.000
_cell.length_b   1.000
_cell.length_c   1.000
_cell.angle_alpha   90.00
_cell.angle_beta   90.00
_cell.angle_gamma   90.00
#
_symmetry.space_group_name_H-M   'P 1'
#
loop_
_entity.id
_entity.type
_entity.pdbx_description
1 polymer ?
#
loop_
_entity_poly.entity_id
_entity_poly.type
_entity_poly.pdbx_seq_one_letter_code
_entity_poly.pdbx_strand_id
1 'polypeptide(L)'
;MSVQNAPIIIKRKKVIAGGGHHGGAWKVAYADFVTAMMAFFMLMWLLNATTEQQRKGLADYFAPTIAISRTSAGGADVLDGDTLHQSDSLSQSGTGSNMGLRGAVPPDKSPPRVRPGEGAAAAEVAALREIEEMLLGRGGESLVARKALRHVVTKLTDEGLVIEIFARPGAPIFLPGDTVPLPVTRALLGLVAQTAGLVGNPVAVSAHLAARPVVLADNPVWRLSSGRAEA
;
A
#
# COMPACT_ATOMS: atom_id res chain seq x y z
N MET A 1 -24.51 -84.35 11.45
CA MET A 1 -23.53 -83.36 11.96
C MET A 1 -22.89 -82.68 10.76
N SER A 2 -23.34 -81.47 10.42
CA SER A 2 -22.79 -80.68 9.30
C SER A 2 -21.69 -79.77 9.82
N VAL A 3 -20.44 -80.05 9.46
CA VAL A 3 -19.30 -79.17 9.74
C VAL A 3 -19.35 -78.02 8.74
N GLN A 4 -19.67 -76.81 9.22
CA GLN A 4 -19.55 -75.59 8.42
C GLN A 4 -18.06 -75.22 8.32
N ASN A 5 -17.46 -75.43 7.16
CA ASN A 5 -16.16 -74.84 6.83
C ASN A 5 -16.34 -73.33 6.65
N ALA A 6 -15.93 -72.55 7.65
CA ALA A 6 -15.85 -71.10 7.51
C ALA A 6 -14.77 -70.73 6.48
N PRO A 7 -15.00 -69.71 5.62
CA PRO A 7 -14.04 -69.32 4.59
C PRO A 7 -12.80 -68.68 5.21
N ILE A 8 -11.62 -69.25 4.93
CA ILE A 8 -10.34 -68.71 5.39
C ILE A 8 -9.95 -67.52 4.50
N ILE A 9 -9.98 -66.31 5.07
CA ILE A 9 -9.53 -65.08 4.39
C ILE A 9 -8.04 -64.89 4.63
N ILE A 10 -7.22 -65.13 3.60
CA ILE A 10 -5.77 -64.88 3.66
C ILE A 10 -5.48 -63.44 3.26
N LYS A 11 -5.23 -62.56 4.23
CA LYS A 11 -4.81 -61.18 4.00
C LYS A 11 -3.30 -61.10 3.79
N ARG A 12 -2.83 -61.11 2.55
CA ARG A 12 -1.41 -60.83 2.24
C ARG A 12 -1.17 -59.32 2.24
N LYS A 13 -0.64 -58.78 3.34
CA LYS A 13 -0.16 -57.39 3.38
C LYS A 13 1.17 -57.33 2.63
N LYS A 14 1.17 -56.80 1.40
CA LYS A 14 2.41 -56.39 0.73
C LYS A 14 2.97 -55.19 1.50
N VAL A 15 3.93 -55.41 2.37
CA VAL A 15 4.75 -54.32 2.92
C VAL A 15 5.68 -53.90 1.79
N ILE A 16 5.23 -52.91 1.02
CA ILE A 16 6.13 -52.18 0.15
C ILE A 16 6.99 -51.38 1.12
N ALA A 17 8.26 -51.76 1.27
CA ALA A 17 9.25 -50.86 1.84
C ALA A 17 9.38 -49.70 0.84
N GLY A 18 8.44 -48.76 0.91
CA GLY A 18 8.50 -47.51 0.17
C GLY A 18 9.78 -46.81 0.60
N GLY A 19 10.65 -46.56 -0.37
CA GLY A 19 11.96 -45.95 -0.17
C GLY A 19 11.87 -44.74 0.76
N GLY A 20 12.80 -44.68 1.71
CA GLY A 20 12.82 -43.70 2.79
C GLY A 20 12.83 -42.25 2.28
N HIS A 21 11.65 -41.65 2.19
CA HIS A 21 11.45 -40.22 2.02
C HIS A 21 11.23 -39.49 3.36
N HIS A 22 11.50 -40.14 4.50
CA HIS A 22 11.23 -39.58 5.84
C HIS A 22 12.51 -39.22 6.61
N GLY A 23 13.70 -39.40 6.02
CA GLY A 23 14.99 -39.08 6.66
C GLY A 23 15.52 -37.67 6.42
N GLY A 24 14.83 -36.84 5.64
CA GLY A 24 15.26 -35.48 5.26
C GLY A 24 14.54 -34.34 5.97
N ALA A 25 13.32 -34.57 6.46
CA ALA A 25 12.48 -33.51 7.05
C ALA A 25 13.11 -32.84 8.27
N TRP A 26 13.81 -33.61 9.12
CA TRP A 26 14.51 -33.06 10.30
C TRP A 26 15.70 -32.18 9.94
N LYS A 27 16.34 -32.42 8.78
CA LYS A 27 17.47 -31.62 8.29
C LYS A 27 16.99 -30.27 7.75
N VAL A 28 15.81 -30.24 7.14
CA VAL A 28 15.18 -28.99 6.69
C VAL A 28 14.83 -28.12 7.89
N ALA A 29 14.21 -28.70 8.92
CA ALA A 29 13.92 -27.98 10.16
C ALA A 29 15.20 -27.45 10.85
N TYR A 30 16.31 -28.20 10.81
CA TYR A 30 17.60 -27.73 11.33
C TYR A 30 18.20 -26.60 10.48
N ALA A 31 18.14 -26.70 9.16
CA ALA A 31 18.61 -25.64 8.25
C ALA A 31 17.83 -24.34 8.42
N ASP A 32 16.50 -24.44 8.58
CA ASP A 32 15.64 -23.28 8.82
C ASP A 32 15.95 -22.62 10.17
N PHE A 33 16.22 -23.42 11.22
CA PHE A 33 16.62 -22.91 12.53
C PHE A 33 17.96 -22.16 12.48
N VAL A 34 18.98 -22.73 11.80
CA VAL A 34 20.29 -22.06 11.64
C VAL A 34 20.16 -20.78 10.82
N THR A 35 19.31 -20.77 9.79
CA THR A 35 19.08 -19.59 8.94
C THR A 35 18.38 -18.48 9.73
N ALA A 36 17.40 -18.82 10.56
CA ALA A 36 16.76 -17.86 11.46
C ALA A 36 17.77 -17.25 12.45
N MET A 37 18.67 -18.06 13.02
CA MET A 37 19.73 -17.58 13.90
C MET A 37 20.76 -16.71 13.18
N MET A 38 21.12 -17.05 11.93
CA MET A 38 22.02 -16.26 11.10
C MET A 38 21.40 -14.90 10.76
N ALA A 39 20.13 -14.85 10.39
CA ALA A 39 19.42 -13.60 10.11
C ALA A 39 19.33 -12.71 11.36
N PHE A 40 19.02 -13.31 12.52
CA PHE A 40 19.03 -12.59 13.79
C PHE A 40 20.41 -12.05 14.15
N PHE A 41 21.46 -12.83 13.93
CA PHE A 41 22.84 -12.40 14.15
C PHE A 41 23.23 -11.25 13.22
N MET A 42 22.92 -11.32 11.92
CA MET A 42 23.19 -10.23 10.97
C MET A 42 22.46 -8.95 11.35
N LEU A 43 21.22 -9.05 11.86
CA LEU A 43 20.47 -7.90 12.34
C LEU A 43 21.13 -7.28 13.58
N MET A 44 21.48 -8.08 14.59
CA MET A 44 22.16 -7.59 15.80
C MET A 44 23.56 -7.03 15.48
N TRP A 45 24.25 -7.63 14.51
CA TRP A 45 25.54 -7.16 14.02
C TRP A 45 25.43 -5.80 13.33
N LEU A 46 24.43 -5.61 12.48
CA LEU A 46 24.14 -4.31 11.85
C LEU A 46 23.71 -3.26 12.88
N LEU A 47 22.96 -3.64 13.91
CA LEU A 47 22.62 -2.73 14.99
C LEU A 47 23.90 -2.30 15.71
N ASN A 48 24.76 -3.21 16.18
CA ASN A 48 26.00 -2.84 16.87
C ASN A 48 26.98 -2.02 16.01
N ALA A 49 27.02 -2.24 14.70
CA ALA A 49 27.87 -1.49 13.77
C ALA A 49 27.29 -0.11 13.37
N THR A 50 26.01 0.17 13.66
CA THR A 50 25.34 1.43 13.33
C THR A 50 25.21 2.33 14.54
N THR A 51 25.38 3.63 14.33
CA THR A 51 25.16 4.63 15.37
C THR A 51 23.68 4.80 15.65
N GLU A 52 23.33 5.23 16.86
CA GLU A 52 21.93 5.44 17.26
C GLU A 52 21.20 6.44 16.34
N GLN A 53 21.94 7.43 15.82
CA GLN A 53 21.42 8.40 14.86
C GLN A 53 21.08 7.79 13.50
N GLN A 54 21.87 6.82 13.00
CA GLN A 54 21.58 6.10 11.75
C GLN A 54 20.38 5.15 11.91
N ARG A 55 20.26 4.49 13.07
CA ARG A 55 19.09 3.64 13.37
C ARG A 55 17.80 4.45 13.41
N LYS A 56 17.85 5.65 14.01
CA LYS A 56 16.70 6.57 14.06
C LYS A 56 16.31 7.10 12.68
N GLY A 57 17.29 7.51 11.86
CA GLY A 57 17.02 7.95 10.48
C GLY A 57 16.37 6.86 9.61
N LEU A 58 16.76 5.60 9.79
CA LEU A 58 16.12 4.48 9.09
C LEU A 58 14.70 4.21 9.62
N ALA A 59 14.48 4.33 10.93
CA ALA A 59 13.16 4.19 11.53
C ALA A 59 12.19 5.29 11.05
N ASP A 60 12.66 6.54 10.93
CA ASP A 60 11.86 7.67 10.45
C ASP A 60 11.48 7.51 8.96
N TYR A 61 12.29 6.81 8.16
CA TYR A 61 11.97 6.47 6.77
C TYR A 61 10.82 5.45 6.65
N PHE A 62 10.82 4.40 7.48
CA PHE A 62 9.79 3.34 7.44
C PHE A 62 8.54 3.67 8.26
N ALA A 63 8.64 4.58 9.22
CA ALA A 63 7.54 5.06 10.04
C ALA A 63 7.58 6.59 10.11
N PRO A 64 7.24 7.29 9.02
CA PRO A 64 7.14 8.74 9.05
C PRO A 64 6.05 9.12 10.06
N THR A 65 6.47 9.60 11.23
CA THR A 65 5.56 10.23 12.16
C THR A 65 5.19 11.58 11.56
N ILE A 66 4.05 11.63 10.87
CA ILE A 66 3.46 12.89 10.45
C ILE A 66 3.19 13.67 11.74
N ALA A 67 4.07 14.60 12.07
CA ALA A 67 3.85 15.55 13.13
C ALA A 67 2.66 16.42 12.70
N ILE A 68 1.46 16.01 13.09
CA ILE A 68 0.28 16.86 13.03
C ILE A 68 0.52 17.96 14.07
N SER A 69 1.26 18.98 13.67
CA SER A 69 1.32 20.24 14.40
C SER A 69 -0.10 20.77 14.46
N ARG A 70 -0.73 20.62 15.63
CA ARG A 70 -1.94 21.34 15.99
C ARG A 70 -1.58 22.81 16.09
N THR A 71 -1.52 23.51 14.96
CA THR A 71 -1.64 24.97 14.94
C THR A 71 -3.06 25.29 15.38
N SER A 72 -3.17 25.48 16.69
CA SER A 72 -4.31 26.04 17.38
C SER A 72 -4.78 27.28 16.64
N ALA A 73 -6.03 27.23 16.19
CA ALA A 73 -6.79 28.41 15.82
C ALA A 73 -6.70 29.44 16.96
N GLY A 74 -6.23 30.64 16.65
CA GLY A 74 -6.06 31.70 17.63
C GLY A 74 -5.52 32.98 17.01
N GLY A 75 -6.43 33.77 16.43
CA GLY A 75 -6.38 35.23 16.46
C GLY A 75 -5.30 35.94 15.64
N ALA A 76 -5.77 36.62 14.59
CA ALA A 76 -5.30 37.90 14.07
C ALA A 76 -3.83 38.04 13.62
N ASP A 77 -3.70 38.51 12.38
CA ASP A 77 -2.54 39.23 11.85
C ASP A 77 -1.32 38.40 11.43
N VAL A 78 -1.38 37.75 10.26
CA VAL A 78 -0.20 37.42 9.44
C VAL A 78 -0.58 37.32 7.95
N LEU A 79 -0.93 38.46 7.35
CA LEU A 79 -0.82 38.66 5.89
C LEU A 79 0.44 39.48 5.65
N ASP A 80 1.61 38.85 5.80
CA ASP A 80 2.87 39.39 5.30
C ASP A 80 3.72 38.22 4.80
N GLY A 81 4.09 38.30 3.53
CA GLY A 81 4.79 37.22 2.85
C GLY A 81 6.21 37.14 3.34
N ASP A 82 6.56 36.04 4.00
CA ASP A 82 7.92 35.50 3.89
C ASP A 82 7.93 33.99 4.15
N THR A 83 8.52 33.27 3.20
CA THR A 83 8.71 31.83 3.24
C THR A 83 9.82 31.47 4.23
N LEU A 84 9.44 31.09 5.45
CA LEU A 84 10.29 30.34 6.35
C LEU A 84 10.28 28.88 5.93
N HIS A 85 11.39 28.39 5.36
CA HIS A 85 12.08 27.18 5.83
C HIS A 85 13.39 26.99 5.04
N GLN A 86 14.46 27.59 5.57
CA GLN A 86 15.84 27.21 5.35
C GLN A 86 16.20 26.13 6.38
N SER A 87 16.56 24.93 5.91
CA SER A 87 17.61 24.11 6.52
C SER A 87 17.82 22.83 5.72
N ASP A 88 18.58 22.91 4.63
CA ASP A 88 19.40 21.79 4.20
C ASP A 88 20.84 22.28 3.98
N SER A 89 21.41 22.68 5.12
CA SER A 89 22.84 22.82 5.34
C SER A 89 23.47 21.43 5.20
N LEU A 90 23.75 21.02 3.95
CA LEU A 90 24.66 19.92 3.70
C LEU A 90 26.05 20.34 4.20
N SER A 91 26.38 19.76 5.35
CA SER A 91 27.70 19.56 5.91
C SER A 91 28.76 19.38 4.83
N GLN A 92 29.44 20.47 4.47
CA GLN A 92 30.70 20.43 3.74
C GLN A 92 31.83 20.60 4.74
N SER A 93 32.42 19.48 5.15
CA SER A 93 33.66 19.47 5.93
C SER A 93 34.49 18.26 5.53
N GLY A 94 35.67 18.52 4.97
CA GLY A 94 36.60 17.49 4.49
C GLY A 94 37.67 18.03 3.54
N THR A 95 38.53 18.89 4.07
CA THR A 95 39.86 19.34 3.62
C THR A 95 40.59 18.57 2.51
N GLY A 96 41.24 19.32 1.60
CA GLY A 96 42.32 18.82 0.75
C GLY A 96 42.70 19.78 -0.38
N SER A 97 43.40 20.87 -0.05
CA SER A 97 44.04 21.76 -1.02
C SER A 97 45.22 21.07 -1.71
N ASN A 98 45.20 21.01 -3.05
CA ASN A 98 46.43 21.04 -3.84
C ASN A 98 46.20 21.75 -5.19
N MET A 99 47.10 22.69 -5.41
CA MET A 99 47.24 23.56 -6.56
C MET A 99 47.60 22.76 -7.81
N GLY A 100 46.85 22.95 -8.90
CA GLY A 100 47.07 22.22 -10.15
C GLY A 100 46.45 22.96 -11.34
N LEU A 101 47.23 23.87 -11.90
CA LEU A 101 47.04 24.60 -13.15
C LEU A 101 46.47 23.70 -14.28
N ARG A 102 45.28 24.03 -14.85
CA ARG A 102 44.95 23.81 -16.28
C ARG A 102 43.56 24.31 -16.69
N GLY A 103 43.55 25.17 -17.71
CA GLY A 103 42.52 25.22 -18.75
C GLY A 103 41.25 25.99 -18.43
N ALA A 104 41.23 27.28 -18.77
CA ALA A 104 39.98 28.02 -18.95
C ALA A 104 39.18 27.41 -20.12
N VAL A 105 38.08 26.72 -19.79
CA VAL A 105 37.02 26.36 -20.74
C VAL A 105 35.84 27.30 -20.44
N PRO A 106 35.26 28.00 -21.42
CA PRO A 106 34.10 28.85 -21.18
C PRO A 106 32.92 28.00 -20.68
N PRO A 107 32.10 28.49 -19.74
CA PRO A 107 30.93 27.76 -19.28
C PRO A 107 29.91 27.68 -20.42
N ASP A 108 29.66 26.47 -20.89
CA ASP A 108 28.54 26.16 -21.77
C ASP A 108 27.23 26.48 -21.03
N LYS A 109 26.51 27.51 -21.50
CA LYS A 109 25.17 27.88 -21.01
C LYS A 109 24.11 26.99 -21.66
N SER A 110 24.28 25.68 -21.51
CA SER A 110 23.19 24.75 -21.77
C SER A 110 22.34 24.66 -20.49
N PRO A 111 21.02 24.92 -20.53
CA PRO A 111 20.17 24.72 -19.35
C PRO A 111 20.30 23.26 -18.90
N PRO A 112 20.16 22.98 -17.58
CA PRO A 112 20.24 21.61 -17.08
C PRO A 112 19.20 20.77 -17.82
N ARG A 113 19.69 19.77 -18.56
CA ARG A 113 18.85 18.80 -19.25
C ARG A 113 18.16 17.97 -18.18
N VAL A 114 16.99 18.45 -17.74
CA VAL A 114 16.05 17.68 -16.92
C VAL A 114 15.81 16.37 -17.66
N ARG A 115 16.08 15.24 -17.01
CA ARG A 115 15.76 13.92 -17.58
C ARG A 115 14.25 13.91 -17.86
N PRO A 116 13.79 13.54 -19.06
CA PRO A 116 12.37 13.64 -19.45
C PRO A 116 11.35 12.82 -18.63
N GLY A 117 11.71 12.25 -17.48
CA GLY A 117 10.84 11.42 -16.65
C GLY A 117 10.66 11.89 -15.19
N GLU A 118 11.64 12.57 -14.59
CA GLU A 118 11.57 12.94 -13.17
C GLU A 118 10.60 14.12 -12.91
N GLY A 119 10.52 15.08 -13.85
CA GLY A 119 9.57 16.19 -13.77
C GLY A 119 8.11 15.78 -14.05
N ALA A 120 7.90 14.77 -14.89
CA ALA A 120 6.57 14.26 -15.22
C ALA A 120 5.96 13.50 -14.04
N ALA A 121 6.75 12.65 -13.37
CA ALA A 121 6.31 11.93 -12.17
C ALA A 121 5.98 12.89 -11.02
N ALA A 122 6.80 13.93 -10.80
CA ALA A 122 6.51 14.93 -9.77
C ALA A 122 5.23 15.73 -10.05
N ALA A 123 4.99 16.10 -11.32
CA ALA A 123 3.78 16.79 -11.73
C ALA A 123 2.53 15.91 -11.59
N GLU A 124 2.64 14.61 -11.90
CA GLU A 124 1.56 13.64 -11.74
C GLU A 124 1.19 13.45 -10.27
N VAL A 125 2.18 13.29 -9.38
CA VAL A 125 1.95 13.20 -7.93
C VAL A 125 1.30 14.48 -7.38
N ALA A 126 1.68 15.65 -7.88
CA ALA A 126 1.05 16.91 -7.50
C ALA A 126 -0.44 16.97 -7.92
N ALA A 127 -0.75 16.56 -9.16
CA ALA A 127 -2.13 16.50 -9.66
C ALA A 127 -2.99 15.51 -8.86
N LEU A 128 -2.44 14.34 -8.49
CA LEU A 128 -3.16 13.35 -7.68
C LEU A 128 -3.46 13.86 -6.26
N ARG A 129 -2.54 14.62 -5.66
CA ARG A 129 -2.78 15.28 -4.36
C ARG A 129 -3.86 16.36 -4.46
N GLU A 130 -3.86 17.13 -5.54
CA GLU A 130 -4.90 18.15 -5.78
C GLU A 130 -6.29 17.50 -5.90
N ILE A 131 -6.39 16.34 -6.56
CA ILE A 131 -7.64 15.57 -6.65
C ILE A 131 -8.12 15.12 -5.27
N GLU A 132 -7.21 14.58 -4.45
CA GLU A 132 -7.54 14.17 -3.08
C GLU A 132 -8.08 15.35 -2.26
N GLU A 133 -7.42 16.50 -2.33
CA GLU A 133 -7.84 17.71 -1.63
C GLU A 133 -9.20 18.22 -2.15
N MET A 134 -9.43 18.21 -3.46
CA MET A 134 -10.72 18.58 -4.04
C MET A 134 -11.85 17.64 -3.59
N LEU A 135 -11.58 16.33 -3.55
CA LEU A 135 -12.57 15.33 -3.14
C LEU A 135 -12.95 15.50 -1.66
N LEU A 136 -11.96 15.71 -0.79
CA LEU A 136 -12.17 15.92 0.65
C LEU A 136 -12.73 17.32 0.96
N GLY A 137 -12.31 18.34 0.21
CA GLY A 137 -12.71 19.73 0.37
C GLY A 137 -14.19 19.98 0.02
N ARG A 138 -14.65 19.46 -1.14
CA ARG A 138 -16.08 19.53 -1.53
C ARG A 138 -16.99 18.78 -0.57
N GLY A 139 -16.43 17.81 0.15
CA GLY A 139 -17.08 17.10 1.23
C GLY A 139 -17.75 17.97 2.28
N GLY A 140 -17.22 19.17 2.54
CA GLY A 140 -17.70 20.09 3.57
C GLY A 140 -18.97 20.86 3.22
N GLU A 141 -19.36 20.91 1.94
CA GLU A 141 -20.39 21.82 1.43
C GLU A 141 -21.83 21.41 1.81
N SER A 142 -22.05 20.12 2.10
CA SER A 142 -23.36 19.60 2.49
C SER A 142 -23.25 18.55 3.59
N LEU A 143 -24.20 18.56 4.53
CA LEU A 143 -24.31 17.50 5.54
C LEU A 143 -24.45 16.10 4.92
N VAL A 144 -25.06 16.00 3.73
CA VAL A 144 -25.19 14.72 3.00
C VAL A 144 -23.84 14.27 2.47
N ALA A 145 -23.07 15.17 1.86
CA ALA A 145 -21.72 14.90 1.36
C ALA A 145 -20.78 14.48 2.50
N ARG A 146 -20.79 15.20 3.63
CA ARG A 146 -20.03 14.84 4.83
C ARG A 146 -20.37 13.44 5.34
N LYS A 147 -21.66 13.08 5.34
CA LYS A 147 -22.10 11.75 5.79
C LYS A 147 -21.68 10.65 4.82
N ALA A 148 -21.70 10.92 3.52
CA ALA A 148 -21.30 10.02 2.45
C ALA A 148 -19.79 9.79 2.43
N LEU A 149 -18.97 10.84 2.58
CA LEU A 149 -17.50 10.74 2.59
C LEU A 149 -16.94 9.89 3.73
N ARG A 150 -17.71 9.62 4.78
CA ARG A 150 -17.30 8.63 5.81
C ARG A 150 -17.17 7.20 5.29
N HIS A 151 -17.67 6.94 4.08
CA HIS A 151 -17.50 5.68 3.36
C HIS A 151 -16.29 5.70 2.43
N VAL A 152 -15.54 6.81 2.35
CA VAL A 152 -14.42 6.98 1.44
C VAL A 152 -13.12 7.04 2.23
N VAL A 153 -12.13 6.29 1.79
CA VAL A 153 -10.73 6.41 2.24
C VAL A 153 -9.88 6.59 1.00
N THR A 154 -9.04 7.62 1.00
CA THR A 154 -8.06 7.87 -0.05
C THR A 154 -6.68 7.47 0.43
N LYS A 155 -5.87 6.92 -0.47
CA LYS A 155 -4.48 6.60 -0.20
C LYS A 155 -3.65 6.90 -1.45
N LEU A 156 -2.68 7.78 -1.31
CA LEU A 156 -1.66 7.99 -2.33
C LEU A 156 -0.60 6.89 -2.22
N THR A 157 -0.35 6.19 -3.32
CA THR A 157 0.68 5.15 -3.46
C THR A 157 1.63 5.50 -4.61
N ASP A 158 2.71 4.73 -4.75
CA ASP A 158 3.66 4.90 -5.85
C ASP A 158 3.03 4.56 -7.23
N GLU A 159 1.92 3.81 -7.24
CA GLU A 159 1.17 3.44 -8.44
C GLU A 159 0.05 4.45 -8.77
N GLY A 160 -0.29 5.35 -7.85
CA GLY A 160 -1.30 6.38 -8.07
C GLY A 160 -2.19 6.65 -6.85
N LEU A 161 -3.39 7.18 -7.10
CA LEU A 161 -4.37 7.47 -6.06
C LEU A 161 -5.37 6.32 -5.95
N VAL A 162 -5.41 5.66 -4.80
CA VAL A 162 -6.39 4.63 -4.47
C VAL A 162 -7.55 5.29 -3.72
N ILE A 163 -8.77 5.13 -4.24
CA ILE A 163 -10.00 5.61 -3.61
C ILE A 163 -10.85 4.40 -3.23
N GLU A 164 -10.93 4.10 -1.94
CA GLU A 164 -11.70 2.98 -1.41
C GLU A 164 -13.08 3.46 -0.95
N ILE A 165 -14.14 2.83 -1.47
CA ILE A 165 -15.52 3.07 -1.04
C ILE A 165 -16.04 1.82 -0.32
N PHE A 166 -16.36 1.94 0.98
CA PHE A 166 -16.70 0.78 1.81
C PHE A 166 -18.06 0.92 2.51
N ALA A 167 -18.70 -0.22 2.75
CA ALA A 167 -19.92 -0.30 3.55
C ALA A 167 -19.61 -0.14 5.05
N ARG A 168 -20.48 0.54 5.79
CA ARG A 168 -20.38 0.64 7.25
C ARG A 168 -21.53 -0.11 7.93
N PRO A 169 -21.38 -0.54 9.20
CA PRO A 169 -22.49 -1.11 9.96
C PRO A 169 -23.70 -0.16 9.97
N GLY A 170 -24.86 -0.66 9.57
CA GLY A 170 -26.10 0.14 9.46
C GLY A 170 -26.15 1.11 8.27
N ALA A 171 -25.14 1.14 7.40
CA ALA A 171 -25.08 1.98 6.21
C ALA A 171 -24.47 1.20 5.02
N PRO A 172 -25.25 0.31 4.39
CA PRO A 172 -24.82 -0.40 3.19
C PRO A 172 -24.76 0.54 1.98
N ILE A 173 -23.84 0.26 1.06
CA ILE A 173 -23.63 1.02 -0.18
C ILE A 173 -24.27 0.35 -1.41
N PHE A 174 -24.62 -0.94 -1.31
CA PHE A 174 -25.40 -1.68 -2.32
C PHE A 174 -26.59 -2.35 -1.67
N LEU A 175 -27.64 -2.61 -2.45
CA LEU A 175 -28.77 -3.41 -1.97
C LEU A 175 -28.24 -4.80 -1.54
N PRO A 176 -28.68 -5.32 -0.38
CA PRO A 176 -28.18 -6.60 0.13
C PRO A 176 -28.42 -7.73 -0.87
N GLY A 177 -27.33 -8.41 -1.27
CA GLY A 177 -27.40 -9.52 -2.24
C GLY A 177 -27.60 -9.10 -3.69
N ASP A 178 -27.55 -7.80 -3.98
CA ASP A 178 -27.75 -7.25 -5.33
C ASP A 178 -26.53 -6.42 -5.79
N THR A 179 -26.52 -6.07 -7.07
CA THR A 179 -25.55 -5.18 -7.73
C THR A 179 -26.04 -3.73 -7.82
N VAL A 180 -27.30 -3.46 -7.45
CA VAL A 180 -27.88 -2.12 -7.50
C VAL A 180 -27.27 -1.19 -6.43
N PRO A 181 -26.63 -0.06 -6.82
CA PRO A 181 -26.05 0.90 -5.88
C PRO A 181 -27.13 1.73 -5.19
N LEU A 182 -26.95 2.02 -3.90
CA LEU A 182 -27.81 2.94 -3.15
C LEU A 182 -27.57 4.41 -3.59
N PRO A 183 -28.50 5.34 -3.28
CA PRO A 183 -28.33 6.76 -3.60
C PRO A 183 -27.04 7.37 -3.06
N VAL A 184 -26.58 6.94 -1.88
CA VAL A 184 -25.30 7.38 -1.31
C VAL A 184 -24.12 7.03 -2.21
N THR A 185 -24.11 5.83 -2.78
CA THR A 185 -23.04 5.32 -3.64
C THR A 185 -23.06 6.03 -4.98
N ARG A 186 -24.25 6.27 -5.56
CA ARG A 186 -24.37 7.06 -6.79
C ARG A 186 -23.87 8.49 -6.60
N ALA A 187 -24.16 9.11 -5.45
CA ALA A 187 -23.65 10.43 -5.12
C ALA A 187 -22.12 10.44 -4.99
N LEU A 188 -21.54 9.43 -4.32
CA LEU A 188 -20.08 9.29 -4.18
C LEU A 188 -19.39 9.06 -5.52
N LEU A 189 -19.90 8.13 -6.33
CA LEU A 189 -19.37 7.86 -7.66
C LEU A 189 -19.48 9.09 -8.57
N GLY A 190 -20.57 9.86 -8.48
CA GLY A 190 -20.73 11.11 -9.19
C GLY A 190 -19.69 12.17 -8.80
N LEU A 191 -19.33 12.25 -7.52
CA LEU A 191 -18.26 13.14 -7.04
C LEU A 191 -16.89 12.67 -7.56
N VAL A 192 -16.59 11.38 -7.42
CA VAL A 192 -15.32 10.79 -7.87
C VAL A 192 -15.16 10.92 -9.39
N ALA A 193 -16.22 10.71 -10.17
CA ALA A 193 -16.17 10.84 -11.62
C ALA A 193 -15.90 12.29 -12.07
N GLN A 194 -16.48 13.27 -11.38
CA GLN A 194 -16.21 14.69 -11.66
C GLN A 194 -14.77 15.09 -11.34
N THR A 195 -14.21 14.57 -10.23
CA THR A 195 -12.82 14.86 -9.87
C THR A 195 -11.83 14.10 -10.76
N ALA A 196 -12.12 12.85 -11.10
CA ALA A 196 -11.29 12.03 -11.97
C ALA A 196 -11.26 12.56 -13.41
N GLY A 197 -12.34 13.20 -13.89
CA GLY A 197 -12.38 13.82 -15.21
C GLY A 197 -11.43 15.01 -15.41
N LEU A 198 -10.80 15.51 -14.34
CA LEU A 198 -9.78 16.57 -14.41
C LEU A 198 -8.42 16.04 -14.87
N VAL A 199 -8.18 14.73 -14.77
CA VAL A 199 -6.92 14.09 -15.15
C VAL A 199 -7.13 13.08 -16.27
N GLY A 200 -6.11 12.90 -17.10
CA GLY A 200 -6.14 11.96 -18.22
C GLY A 200 -5.71 10.53 -17.86
N ASN A 201 -5.52 10.25 -16.56
CA ASN A 201 -4.99 8.97 -16.09
C ASN A 201 -5.99 7.83 -16.31
N PRO A 202 -5.51 6.62 -16.67
CA PRO A 202 -6.37 5.45 -16.74
C PRO A 202 -6.91 5.10 -15.35
N VAL A 203 -8.16 4.62 -15.31
CA VAL A 203 -8.84 4.21 -14.07
C VAL A 203 -9.07 2.71 -14.08
N ALA A 204 -8.73 2.04 -12.99
CA ALA A 204 -9.08 0.65 -12.74
C ALA A 204 -10.14 0.58 -11.63
N VAL A 205 -11.22 -0.17 -11.86
CA VAL A 205 -12.31 -0.35 -10.90
C VAL A 205 -12.31 -1.79 -10.43
N SER A 206 -12.31 -1.99 -9.11
CA SER A 206 -12.38 -3.31 -8.48
C SER A 206 -13.42 -3.28 -7.35
N ALA A 207 -14.16 -4.38 -7.19
CA ALA A 207 -15.14 -4.52 -6.12
C ALA A 207 -14.83 -5.76 -5.29
N HIS A 208 -14.87 -5.58 -3.97
CA HIS A 208 -14.58 -6.64 -3.01
C HIS A 208 -15.84 -6.99 -2.21
N LEU A 209 -16.06 -8.29 -1.97
CA LEU A 209 -17.09 -8.79 -1.08
C LEU A 209 -16.48 -9.76 -0.08
N ALA A 210 -17.14 -9.90 1.08
CA ALA A 210 -16.77 -10.90 2.06
C ALA A 210 -16.86 -12.31 1.46
N ALA A 211 -15.87 -13.15 1.77
CA ALA A 211 -15.86 -14.54 1.37
C ALA A 211 -17.06 -15.30 1.96
N ARG A 212 -17.57 -16.26 1.19
CA ARG A 212 -18.60 -17.20 1.63
C ARG A 212 -18.02 -18.60 1.80
N PRO A 213 -18.63 -19.46 2.64
CA PRO A 213 -18.16 -20.83 2.81
C PRO A 213 -18.03 -21.57 1.48
N VAL A 214 -16.94 -22.32 1.31
CA VAL A 214 -16.66 -23.09 0.06
C VAL A 214 -17.72 -24.17 -0.20
N VAL A 215 -18.43 -24.61 0.84
CA VAL A 215 -19.49 -25.62 0.76
C VAL A 215 -20.79 -25.11 0.11
N LEU A 216 -20.89 -23.81 -0.21
CA LEU A 216 -22.05 -23.27 -0.89
C LEU A 216 -22.07 -23.78 -2.34
N ALA A 217 -23.11 -24.54 -2.71
CA ALA A 217 -23.26 -25.11 -4.06
C ALA A 217 -23.29 -24.03 -5.15
N ASP A 218 -23.91 -22.88 -4.87
CA ASP A 218 -23.88 -21.70 -5.72
C ASP A 218 -23.29 -20.52 -4.92
N ASN A 219 -22.10 -20.08 -5.32
CA ASN A 219 -21.41 -18.97 -4.67
C ASN A 219 -21.62 -17.67 -5.48
N PRO A 220 -22.47 -16.75 -5.00
CA PRO A 220 -22.78 -15.54 -5.75
C PRO A 220 -21.67 -14.49 -5.70
N VAL A 221 -20.59 -14.69 -4.90
CA VAL A 221 -19.57 -13.66 -4.65
C VAL A 221 -18.96 -13.13 -5.94
N TRP A 222 -18.56 -14.01 -6.86
CA TRP A 222 -17.94 -13.59 -8.13
C TRP A 222 -18.88 -12.75 -9.00
N ARG A 223 -20.13 -13.22 -9.16
CA ARG A 223 -21.16 -12.50 -9.94
C ARG A 223 -21.50 -11.16 -9.31
N LEU A 224 -21.55 -11.10 -7.98
CA LEU A 224 -21.85 -9.86 -7.25
C LEU A 224 -20.67 -8.90 -7.26
N SER A 225 -19.42 -9.37 -7.18
CA SER A 225 -18.24 -8.49 -7.27
C SER A 225 -18.13 -7.90 -8.67
N SER A 226 -18.20 -8.72 -9.73
CA SER A 226 -18.11 -8.22 -11.10
C SER A 226 -19.26 -7.26 -11.40
N GLY A 227 -20.49 -7.65 -11.07
CA GLY A 227 -21.65 -6.80 -11.31
C GLY A 227 -21.69 -5.51 -10.49
N ARG A 228 -21.02 -5.45 -9.33
CA ARG A 228 -20.86 -4.20 -8.56
C ARG A 228 -19.73 -3.31 -9.08
N ALA A 229 -18.74 -3.89 -9.75
CA ALA A 229 -17.69 -3.11 -10.41
C ALA A 229 -18.21 -2.48 -11.73
N GLU A 230 -19.15 -3.14 -12.40
CA GLU A 230 -19.76 -2.67 -13.65
C GLU A 230 -20.90 -1.65 -13.46
N ALA A 231 -21.54 -1.62 -12.29
CA ALA A 231 -22.74 -0.82 -12.00
C ALA A 231 -22.45 0.66 -11.65
#